data_AF-A0A2N2PUL2-F1
#
_entry.id   AF-A0A2N2PUL2-F1
#
_cell.length_a   1.000
_cell.length_b   1.000
_cell.length_c   1.000
_cell.angle_alpha   90.00
_cell.angle_beta   90.00
_cell.angle_gamma   90.00
#
_symmetry.space_group_name_H-M   'P 1'
#
loop_
_entity.id
_entity.type
_entity.pdbx_description
1 polymer ?
#
loop_
_entity_poly.entity_id
_entity_poly.type
_entity_poly.pdbx_seq_one_letter_code
_entity_poly.pdbx_strand_id
1 'polypeptide(L)'
;MRYARFCSAGLITLFLALLGAAFVLSGCGLRPLLSDVSLVPAQISPNADGNDDVTHVRYRIGRSADVSIYFVDAAGARHYFRNAQRRSPGKYDVYWGGVINDPQLRQVAGGSMLVESQMLPDGVYTWVVEAVDAGGRRQEVTGQITLQGADTTLPELHNFTVVPQVFRPNQDGLRDDWVSISYYLTKQAQRVQVYLKRAQVGLDEPDLKYPIPEQETVHPLMAIT
;
A
#
# COMPACT_ATOMS: atom_id res chain seq x y z
N MET A 1 8.40 53.93 68.01
CA MET A 1 7.75 53.25 66.86
C MET A 1 8.80 52.44 66.11
N ARG A 2 8.76 51.10 66.20
CA ARG A 2 9.64 50.19 65.44
C ARG A 2 8.76 49.40 64.47
N TYR A 3 8.87 49.68 63.18
CA TYR A 3 8.13 48.96 62.14
C TYR A 3 8.85 47.66 61.78
N ALA A 4 8.14 46.54 61.96
CA ALA A 4 8.60 45.20 61.62
C ALA A 4 8.77 45.06 60.09
N ARG A 5 10.00 44.79 59.64
CA ARG A 5 10.36 44.46 58.26
C ARG A 5 10.56 42.95 58.14
N PHE A 6 9.49 42.16 58.17
CA PHE A 6 9.58 40.72 57.88
C PHE A 6 8.24 40.24 57.33
N CYS A 7 8.03 40.31 56.01
CA CYS A 7 6.99 39.51 55.34
C CYS A 7 7.04 39.47 53.79
N SER A 8 8.02 40.08 53.11
CA SER A 8 8.03 40.11 51.64
C SER A 8 8.90 39.03 50.99
N ALA A 9 10.01 38.64 51.62
CA ALA A 9 10.96 37.70 51.02
C ALA A 9 10.39 36.28 50.87
N GLY A 10 9.60 35.80 51.85
CA GLY A 10 9.00 34.45 51.82
C GLY A 10 7.88 34.29 50.78
N LEU A 11 7.14 35.36 50.47
CA LEU A 11 6.09 35.34 49.45
C LEU A 11 6.69 35.26 48.03
N ILE A 12 7.83 35.94 47.79
CA ILE A 12 8.49 35.95 46.48
C ILE A 12 9.10 34.58 46.16
N THR A 13 9.74 33.92 47.13
CA THR A 13 10.28 32.55 46.94
C THR A 13 9.18 31.52 46.73
N LEU A 14 8.04 31.63 47.42
CA LEU A 14 6.91 30.74 47.22
C LEU A 14 6.27 30.91 45.82
N PHE A 15 6.18 32.16 45.34
CA PHE A 15 5.65 32.46 44.02
C PHE A 15 6.57 31.94 42.89
N LEU A 16 7.89 32.09 43.03
CA LEU A 16 8.89 31.55 42.10
C LEU A 16 8.90 30.01 42.09
N ALA A 17 8.72 29.37 43.24
CA ALA A 17 8.63 27.91 43.34
C ALA A 17 7.34 27.38 42.69
N LEU A 18 6.20 28.06 42.86
CA LEU A 18 4.94 27.74 42.18
C LEU A 18 5.01 27.96 40.66
N LEU A 19 5.66 29.03 40.20
CA LEU A 19 5.88 29.29 38.78
C LEU A 19 6.80 28.24 38.14
N GLY A 20 7.86 27.84 38.86
CA GLY A 20 8.77 26.76 38.44
C GLY A 20 8.06 25.40 38.39
N ALA A 21 7.22 25.08 39.37
CA ALA A 21 6.43 23.84 39.39
C ALA A 21 5.40 23.79 38.23
N ALA A 22 4.77 24.93 37.90
CA ALA A 22 3.86 25.04 36.75
C ALA A 22 4.59 24.84 35.40
N PHE A 23 5.85 25.26 35.29
CA PHE A 23 6.68 25.04 34.11
C PHE A 23 7.09 23.56 33.93
N VAL A 24 7.41 22.86 35.03
CA VAL A 24 7.77 21.42 34.97
C VAL A 24 6.56 20.54 34.61
N LEU A 25 5.35 20.93 35.02
CA LEU A 25 4.11 20.21 34.69
C LEU A 25 3.65 20.37 33.23
N SER A 26 4.17 21.38 32.51
CA SER A 26 3.81 21.63 31.11
C SER A 26 4.59 20.75 30.10
N GLY A 27 5.62 20.02 30.55
CA GLY A 27 6.49 19.20 29.69
C GLY A 27 5.94 17.82 29.32
N CYS A 28 4.86 17.36 29.96
CA CYS A 28 4.24 16.05 29.68
C CYS A 28 3.05 16.11 28.70
N GLY A 29 2.69 17.30 28.22
CA GLY A 29 1.53 17.52 27.37
C GLY A 29 1.90 17.65 25.89
N LEU A 30 1.32 16.79 25.05
CA LEU A 30 1.21 16.90 23.58
C LEU A 30 2.43 16.44 22.77
N ARG A 31 2.68 15.12 22.75
CA ARG A 31 3.30 14.52 21.55
C ARG A 31 2.41 14.85 20.32
N PRO A 32 2.99 15.32 19.20
CA PRO A 32 2.25 15.50 17.95
C PRO A 32 1.54 14.21 17.53
N LEU A 33 0.42 14.33 16.81
CA LEU A 33 -0.26 13.14 16.29
C LEU A 33 0.63 12.44 15.26
N LEU A 34 1.23 13.25 14.39
CA LEU A 34 2.17 12.85 13.34
C LEU A 34 3.45 13.70 13.46
N SER A 35 4.62 13.06 13.41
CA SER A 35 5.92 13.74 13.41
C SER A 35 6.97 12.93 12.67
N ASP A 36 8.16 13.50 12.51
CA ASP A 36 9.34 12.84 11.91
C ASP A 36 9.06 12.24 10.52
N VAL A 37 8.22 12.92 9.73
CA VAL A 37 7.83 12.46 8.39
C VAL A 37 8.94 12.78 7.39
N SER A 38 9.39 11.79 6.65
CA SER A 38 10.37 11.97 5.56
C SER A 38 10.17 10.91 4.47
N LEU A 39 10.37 11.32 3.22
CA LEU A 39 10.48 10.45 2.05
C LEU A 39 11.81 10.77 1.35
N VAL A 40 12.75 9.82 1.36
CA VAL A 40 14.10 10.01 0.80
C VAL A 40 14.54 8.74 0.05
N PRO A 41 15.05 8.85 -1.19
CA PRO A 41 15.20 10.07 -1.99
C PRO A 41 13.87 10.66 -2.49
N ALA A 42 13.90 11.92 -2.92
CA ALA A 42 12.75 12.63 -3.50
C ALA A 42 12.63 12.43 -5.04
N GLN A 43 13.49 11.61 -5.62
CA GLN A 43 13.43 11.16 -7.01
C GLN A 43 13.77 9.68 -7.02
N ILE A 44 12.97 8.89 -7.75
CA ILE A 44 13.18 7.46 -7.94
C ILE A 44 12.92 7.07 -9.39
N SER A 45 13.50 5.96 -9.83
CA SER A 45 13.27 5.33 -11.12
C SER A 45 12.77 3.90 -10.94
N PRO A 46 11.46 3.68 -10.69
CA PRO A 46 10.94 2.38 -10.29
C PRO A 46 10.77 1.45 -11.49
N ASN A 47 11.89 0.95 -12.01
CA ASN A 47 11.98 0.04 -13.17
C ASN A 47 12.53 -1.35 -12.79
N ALA A 48 12.85 -1.55 -11.52
CA ALA A 48 13.41 -2.77 -10.95
C ALA A 48 14.79 -3.14 -11.52
N ASP A 49 15.60 -2.16 -11.93
CA ASP A 49 16.99 -2.38 -12.37
C ASP A 49 18.00 -2.43 -11.22
N GLY A 50 17.56 -2.16 -9.99
CA GLY A 50 18.36 -2.16 -8.77
C GLY A 50 18.92 -0.78 -8.39
N ASN A 51 18.73 0.26 -9.21
CA ASN A 51 19.23 1.61 -8.97
C ASN A 51 18.05 2.58 -8.75
N ASP A 52 18.09 3.31 -7.64
CA ASP A 52 17.13 4.37 -7.31
C ASP A 52 15.64 3.94 -7.44
N ASP A 53 15.32 2.66 -7.28
CA ASP A 53 13.98 2.09 -7.46
C ASP A 53 12.96 2.48 -6.38
N VAL A 54 13.44 2.88 -5.18
CA VAL A 54 12.60 3.03 -4.00
C VAL A 54 12.94 4.28 -3.19
N THR A 55 11.91 4.86 -2.56
CA THR A 55 12.06 5.88 -1.52
C THR A 55 11.75 5.27 -0.15
N HIS A 56 12.45 5.70 0.89
CA HIS A 56 12.19 5.30 2.26
C HIS A 56 11.23 6.30 2.91
N VAL A 57 10.00 5.87 3.15
CA VAL A 57 9.00 6.62 3.91
C VAL A 57 9.22 6.33 5.40
N ARG A 58 9.45 7.36 6.21
CA ARG A 58 9.52 7.26 7.68
C ARG A 58 8.53 8.23 8.30
N TYR A 59 7.92 7.84 9.42
CA TYR A 59 7.05 8.69 10.21
C TYR A 59 6.91 8.18 11.64
N ARG A 60 6.46 9.05 12.54
CA ARG A 60 6.16 8.74 13.95
C ARG A 60 4.71 9.09 14.26
N ILE A 61 4.04 8.18 14.94
CA ILE A 61 2.68 8.33 15.43
C ILE A 61 2.72 8.51 16.95
N GLY A 62 2.18 9.62 17.45
CA GLY A 62 2.19 9.94 18.87
C GLY A 62 1.04 9.33 19.68
N ARG A 63 -0.08 9.02 19.01
CA ARG A 63 -1.32 8.45 19.57
C ARG A 63 -1.96 7.52 18.55
N SER A 64 -2.74 6.54 19.01
CA SER A 64 -3.41 5.59 18.11
C SER A 64 -4.26 6.32 17.05
N ALA A 65 -4.01 6.01 15.78
CA ALA A 65 -4.54 6.74 14.63
C ALA A 65 -4.65 5.84 13.40
N ASP A 66 -5.49 6.23 12.46
CA ASP A 66 -5.54 5.67 11.12
C ASP A 66 -4.65 6.52 10.21
N VAL A 67 -3.73 5.86 9.52
CA VAL A 67 -2.70 6.51 8.70
C VAL A 67 -2.93 6.22 7.22
N SER A 68 -2.97 7.28 6.44
CA SER A 68 -3.03 7.24 4.98
C SER A 68 -1.73 7.77 4.39
N ILE A 69 -1.23 7.10 3.35
CA ILE A 69 -0.09 7.54 2.54
C ILE A 69 -0.56 7.51 1.09
N TYR A 70 -0.61 8.68 0.46
CA TYR A 70 -1.11 8.83 -0.91
C TYR A 70 -0.33 9.89 -1.68
N PHE A 71 -0.45 9.82 -3.01
CA PHE A 71 0.25 10.68 -3.95
C PHE A 71 -0.78 11.42 -4.79
N VAL A 72 -0.65 12.74 -4.87
CA VAL A 72 -1.54 13.60 -5.63
C VAL A 72 -0.86 13.97 -6.93
N ASP A 73 -1.51 13.67 -8.05
CA ASP A 73 -1.01 13.99 -9.39
C ASP A 73 -1.29 15.45 -9.80
N ALA A 74 -0.83 15.83 -10.98
CA ALA A 74 -1.03 17.18 -11.53
C ALA A 74 -2.51 17.54 -11.77
N ALA A 75 -3.39 16.54 -11.92
CA ALA A 75 -4.84 16.75 -12.05
C ALA A 75 -5.55 16.84 -10.69
N GLY A 76 -4.83 16.65 -9.58
CA GLY A 76 -5.37 16.64 -8.23
C GLY A 76 -5.97 15.30 -7.79
N ALA A 77 -5.82 14.23 -8.59
CA ALA A 77 -6.32 12.92 -8.22
C ALA A 77 -5.41 12.27 -7.17
N ARG A 78 -6.03 11.55 -6.21
CA ARG A 78 -5.34 10.92 -5.09
C ARG A 78 -5.13 9.44 -5.36
N HIS A 79 -3.88 9.00 -5.28
CA HIS A 79 -3.47 7.63 -5.51
C HIS A 79 -2.96 7.01 -4.20
N TYR A 80 -3.68 6.05 -3.65
CA TYR A 80 -3.41 5.53 -2.30
C TYR A 80 -2.40 4.38 -2.32
N PHE A 81 -1.29 4.55 -1.60
CA PHE A 81 -0.40 3.44 -1.24
C PHE A 81 -0.89 2.77 0.05
N ARG A 82 -1.33 3.56 1.03
CA ARG A 82 -1.95 3.10 2.27
C ARG A 82 -3.20 3.93 2.52
N ASN A 83 -4.34 3.28 2.76
CA ASN A 83 -5.59 3.95 3.05
C ASN A 83 -6.08 3.56 4.45
N ALA A 84 -6.22 4.55 5.34
CA ALA A 84 -6.77 4.43 6.69
C ALA A 84 -6.23 3.22 7.50
N GLN A 85 -4.92 3.00 7.46
CA GLN A 85 -4.32 1.86 8.16
C GLN A 85 -4.11 2.18 9.63
N ARG A 86 -4.69 1.37 10.52
CA ARG A 86 -4.51 1.50 11.97
C ARG A 86 -3.03 1.42 12.36
N ARG A 87 -2.60 2.37 13.20
CA ARG A 87 -1.26 2.45 13.79
C ARG A 87 -1.34 2.80 15.27
N SER A 88 -0.59 2.05 16.07
CA SER A 88 -0.36 2.37 17.48
C SER A 88 0.69 3.48 17.59
N PRO A 89 0.89 4.09 18.78
CA PRO A 89 1.99 5.02 18.98
C PRO A 89 3.33 4.32 18.71
N GLY A 90 4.19 4.91 17.88
CA GLY A 90 5.41 4.24 17.44
C GLY A 90 6.14 4.96 16.31
N LYS A 91 7.30 4.43 15.96
CA LYS A 91 8.02 4.77 14.73
C LYS A 91 7.65 3.75 13.67
N TYR A 92 7.47 4.22 12.44
CA TYR A 92 7.09 3.40 11.30
C TYR A 92 7.94 3.78 10.10
N ASP A 93 8.27 2.78 9.32
CA ASP A 93 8.99 2.97 8.08
C ASP A 93 8.60 1.92 7.05
N VAL A 94 8.67 2.30 5.77
CA VAL A 94 8.32 1.44 4.64
C VAL A 94 9.04 1.93 3.38
N TYR A 95 9.54 1.01 2.57
CA TYR A 95 10.03 1.34 1.23
C TYR A 95 8.86 1.40 0.24
N TRP A 96 8.87 2.40 -0.63
CA TRP A 96 7.87 2.58 -1.66
C TRP A 96 8.56 2.75 -3.02
N GLY A 97 8.18 1.91 -3.98
CA GLY A 97 8.71 1.91 -5.34
C GLY A 97 7.64 2.23 -6.38
N GLY A 98 6.87 3.30 -6.19
CA GLY A 98 5.90 3.77 -7.19
C GLY A 98 4.54 3.06 -7.24
N VAL A 99 4.41 1.87 -6.64
CA VAL A 99 3.16 1.07 -6.69
C VAL A 99 2.09 1.59 -5.73
N ILE A 100 0.85 1.69 -6.22
CA ILE A 100 -0.35 2.05 -5.45
C ILE A 100 -1.32 0.87 -5.36
N ASN A 101 -2.16 0.89 -4.31
CA ASN A 101 -3.18 -0.12 -4.03
C ASN A 101 -4.57 0.48 -4.32
N ASP A 102 -4.87 0.71 -5.59
CA ASP A 102 -6.14 1.26 -6.07
C ASP A 102 -6.79 0.31 -7.07
N PRO A 103 -7.71 -0.56 -6.62
CA PRO A 103 -8.32 -1.57 -7.48
C PRO A 103 -9.16 -1.00 -8.61
N GLN A 104 -8.82 -1.32 -9.86
CA GLN A 104 -9.50 -0.83 -11.05
C GLN A 104 -9.86 -1.96 -12.02
N LEU A 105 -11.11 -1.98 -12.51
CA LEU A 105 -11.50 -2.86 -13.60
C LEU A 105 -11.02 -2.28 -14.93
N ARG A 106 -10.24 -3.06 -15.69
CA ARG A 106 -9.75 -2.70 -17.03
C ARG A 106 -10.26 -3.68 -18.07
N GLN A 107 -10.50 -3.18 -19.28
CA GLN A 107 -10.77 -4.04 -20.44
C GLN A 107 -9.46 -4.44 -21.09
N VAL A 108 -9.27 -5.74 -21.30
CA VAL A 108 -8.14 -6.33 -22.03
C VAL A 108 -8.69 -7.27 -23.11
N ALA A 109 -7.83 -7.78 -23.99
CA ALA A 109 -8.26 -8.68 -25.09
C ALA A 109 -9.04 -9.91 -24.58
N GLY A 110 -8.71 -10.41 -23.38
CA GLY A 110 -9.39 -11.53 -22.73
C GLY A 110 -10.64 -11.18 -21.91
N GLY A 111 -11.12 -9.94 -21.94
CA GLY A 111 -12.30 -9.46 -21.18
C GLY A 111 -11.95 -8.47 -20.06
N SER A 112 -12.75 -8.46 -19.00
CA SER A 112 -12.53 -7.56 -17.84
C SER A 112 -11.50 -8.14 -16.87
N MET A 113 -10.50 -7.33 -16.50
CA MET A 113 -9.46 -7.67 -15.53
C MET A 113 -9.50 -6.70 -14.35
N LEU A 114 -9.55 -7.22 -13.12
CA LEU A 114 -9.35 -6.40 -11.91
C LEU A 114 -7.85 -6.22 -11.66
N VAL A 115 -7.39 -4.97 -11.74
CA VAL A 115 -6.03 -4.57 -11.40
C VAL A 115 -6.04 -4.08 -9.97
N GLU A 116 -5.62 -4.90 -9.02
CA GLU A 116 -5.63 -4.54 -7.59
C GLU A 116 -4.57 -3.50 -7.23
N SER A 117 -3.45 -3.49 -7.96
CA SER A 117 -2.32 -2.61 -7.71
C SER A 117 -1.58 -2.33 -9.01
N GLN A 118 -1.00 -1.13 -9.12
CA GLN A 118 -0.31 -0.70 -10.33
C GLN A 118 0.78 0.31 -10.04
N MET A 119 1.78 0.37 -10.92
CA MET A 119 2.82 1.38 -10.91
C MET A 119 2.23 2.73 -11.32
N LEU A 120 2.57 3.80 -10.57
CA LEU A 120 2.27 5.16 -11.02
C LEU A 120 3.13 5.53 -12.24
N PRO A 121 2.56 6.25 -13.23
CA PRO A 121 3.34 6.78 -14.35
C PRO A 121 4.42 7.78 -13.93
N ASP A 122 5.32 8.06 -14.87
CA ASP A 122 6.28 9.14 -14.74
C ASP A 122 5.58 10.48 -14.47
N GLY A 123 6.16 11.25 -13.57
CA GLY A 123 5.60 12.53 -13.18
C GLY A 123 6.09 13.06 -11.84
N VAL A 124 5.68 14.29 -11.56
CA VAL A 124 5.89 14.93 -10.26
C VAL A 124 4.61 14.80 -9.46
N TYR A 125 4.74 14.27 -8.24
CA TYR A 125 3.63 14.01 -7.34
C TYR A 125 3.82 14.75 -6.02
N THR A 126 2.71 15.24 -5.46
CA THR A 126 2.68 15.67 -4.06
C THR A 126 2.37 14.46 -3.19
N TRP A 127 3.32 14.00 -2.39
CA TRP A 127 3.03 12.95 -1.42
C TRP A 127 2.39 13.55 -0.17
N VAL A 128 1.50 12.78 0.45
CA VAL A 128 0.83 13.14 1.70
C VAL A 128 0.89 11.96 2.66
N VAL A 129 1.38 12.22 3.87
CA VAL A 129 1.22 11.33 5.03
C VAL A 129 0.24 12.00 5.97
N GLU A 130 -0.89 11.33 6.21
CA GLU A 130 -1.99 11.83 7.00
C GLU A 130 -2.28 10.86 8.14
N ALA A 131 -2.51 11.40 9.34
CA ALA A 131 -2.98 10.64 10.49
C ALA A 131 -4.28 11.24 11.02
N VAL A 132 -5.27 10.39 11.27
CA VAL A 132 -6.56 10.74 11.88
C VAL A 132 -6.76 9.89 13.13
N ASP A 133 -6.94 10.51 14.29
CA ASP A 133 -7.21 9.75 15.52
C ASP A 133 -8.70 9.44 15.73
N ALA A 134 -9.00 8.66 16.78
CA ALA A 134 -10.36 8.27 17.11
C ALA A 134 -11.30 9.44 17.45
N GLY A 135 -10.77 10.61 17.78
CA GLY A 135 -11.54 11.83 17.99
C GLY A 135 -11.71 12.68 16.72
N GLY A 136 -11.26 12.18 15.56
CA GLY A 136 -11.30 12.89 14.28
C GLY A 136 -10.24 13.97 14.13
N ARG A 137 -9.28 14.10 15.06
CA ARG A 137 -8.19 15.07 14.88
C ARG A 137 -7.28 14.58 13.77
N ARG A 138 -7.07 15.45 12.79
CA ARG A 138 -6.25 15.19 11.61
C ARG A 138 -4.95 15.98 11.69
N GLN A 139 -3.85 15.36 11.29
CA GLN A 139 -2.58 16.02 11.01
C GLN A 139 -2.00 15.42 9.73
N GLU A 140 -1.48 16.27 8.85
CA GLU A 140 -0.86 15.86 7.60
C GLU A 140 0.50 16.53 7.41
N VAL A 141 1.38 15.84 6.70
CA VAL A 141 2.65 16.37 6.20
C VAL A 141 2.75 16.02 4.73
N THR A 142 3.26 16.95 3.93
CA THR A 142 3.39 16.79 2.49
C THR A 142 4.79 17.14 1.99
N GLY A 143 5.07 16.73 0.78
CA GLY A 143 6.26 17.11 0.03
C GLY A 143 6.16 16.68 -1.42
N GLN A 144 7.25 16.77 -2.17
CA GLN A 144 7.30 16.38 -3.57
C GLN A 144 8.11 15.09 -3.76
N ILE A 145 7.73 14.31 -4.75
CA ILE A 145 8.52 13.19 -5.28
C ILE A 145 8.41 13.16 -6.81
N THR A 146 9.51 12.83 -7.48
CA THR A 146 9.56 12.67 -8.94
C THR A 146 9.75 11.19 -9.29
N LEU A 147 8.90 10.67 -10.17
CA LEU A 147 9.03 9.35 -10.77
C LEU A 147 9.53 9.51 -12.21
N GLN A 148 10.56 8.75 -12.58
CA GLN A 148 11.11 8.76 -13.94
C GLN A 148 11.49 7.35 -14.38
N GLY A 149 11.10 6.94 -15.59
CA GLY A 149 11.38 5.60 -16.09
C GLY A 149 10.58 4.50 -15.40
N ALA A 150 9.42 4.82 -14.82
CA ALA A 150 8.56 3.85 -14.16
C ALA A 150 8.07 2.78 -15.14
N ASP A 151 8.15 1.51 -14.74
CA ASP A 151 7.58 0.41 -15.52
C ASP A 151 6.06 0.29 -15.26
N THR A 152 5.28 1.00 -16.08
CA THR A 152 3.82 0.98 -16.02
C THR A 152 3.16 -0.16 -16.78
N THR A 153 3.94 -1.06 -17.38
CA THR A 153 3.39 -2.14 -18.20
C THR A 153 2.81 -3.21 -17.29
N LEU A 154 1.48 -3.40 -17.36
CA LEU A 154 0.79 -4.43 -16.60
C LEU A 154 1.05 -5.82 -17.19
N PRO A 155 1.17 -6.87 -16.34
CA PRO A 155 1.07 -8.24 -16.81
C PRO A 155 -0.38 -8.51 -17.24
N GLU A 156 -0.58 -8.86 -18.50
CA GLU A 156 -1.87 -9.25 -19.05
C GLU A 156 -1.87 -10.73 -19.40
N LEU A 157 -3.04 -11.36 -19.25
CA LEU A 157 -3.26 -12.74 -19.64
C LEU A 157 -4.03 -12.78 -20.95
N HIS A 158 -3.39 -13.29 -22.00
CA HIS A 158 -3.93 -13.43 -23.35
C HIS A 158 -4.18 -14.90 -23.67
N ASN A 159 -5.03 -15.16 -24.66
CA ASN A 159 -5.31 -16.50 -25.19
C ASN A 159 -5.66 -17.55 -24.13
N PHE A 160 -6.38 -17.14 -23.06
CA PHE A 160 -6.87 -18.09 -22.08
C PHE A 160 -7.81 -19.08 -22.74
N THR A 161 -7.49 -20.36 -22.68
CA THR A 161 -8.29 -21.41 -23.29
C THR A 161 -8.26 -22.66 -22.44
N VAL A 162 -9.40 -23.33 -22.37
CA VAL A 162 -9.61 -24.57 -21.61
C VAL A 162 -10.24 -25.57 -22.58
N VAL A 163 -9.56 -26.69 -22.86
CA VAL A 163 -10.04 -27.68 -23.84
C VAL A 163 -9.78 -29.11 -23.33
N PRO A 164 -10.78 -30.01 -23.38
CA PRO A 164 -12.17 -29.76 -23.79
C PRO A 164 -12.98 -29.06 -22.68
N GLN A 165 -14.09 -28.41 -23.06
CA GLN A 165 -15.01 -27.75 -22.10
C GLN A 165 -15.81 -28.76 -21.27
N VAL A 166 -15.99 -29.97 -21.79
CA VAL A 166 -16.63 -31.10 -21.12
C VAL A 166 -15.69 -32.29 -21.24
N PHE A 167 -15.43 -32.97 -20.14
CA PHE A 167 -14.49 -34.09 -20.06
C PHE A 167 -15.04 -35.15 -19.09
N ARG A 168 -14.58 -36.39 -19.24
CA ARG A 168 -14.95 -37.57 -18.46
C ARG A 168 -13.71 -38.07 -17.70
N PRO A 169 -13.44 -37.59 -16.48
CA PRO A 169 -12.30 -38.05 -15.68
C PRO A 169 -12.54 -39.46 -15.11
N ASN A 170 -12.60 -40.48 -15.97
CA ASN A 170 -12.87 -41.88 -15.62
C ASN A 170 -11.63 -42.78 -15.73
N GLN A 171 -10.45 -42.20 -16.00
CA GLN A 171 -9.16 -42.88 -16.10
C GLN A 171 -9.10 -43.97 -17.19
N ASP A 172 -9.85 -43.79 -18.27
CA ASP A 172 -9.89 -44.75 -19.39
C ASP A 172 -8.83 -44.47 -20.48
N GLY A 173 -8.05 -43.38 -20.35
CA GLY A 173 -6.97 -43.01 -21.25
C GLY A 173 -7.42 -42.39 -22.57
N LEU A 174 -8.71 -42.06 -22.72
CA LEU A 174 -9.21 -41.31 -23.87
C LEU A 174 -8.91 -39.80 -23.74
N ARG A 175 -8.98 -39.08 -24.86
CA ARG A 175 -8.61 -37.65 -24.93
C ARG A 175 -9.44 -36.73 -24.03
N ASP A 176 -10.58 -37.20 -23.56
CA ASP A 176 -11.47 -36.48 -22.67
C ASP A 176 -11.31 -36.89 -21.21
N ASP A 177 -10.24 -37.61 -20.85
CA ASP A 177 -9.94 -37.94 -19.45
C ASP A 177 -9.26 -36.77 -18.69
N TRP A 178 -8.71 -35.79 -19.41
CA TRP A 178 -8.09 -34.59 -18.85
C TRP A 178 -8.51 -33.32 -19.60
N VAL A 179 -8.16 -32.18 -19.02
CA VAL A 179 -8.34 -30.86 -19.60
C VAL A 179 -6.99 -30.16 -19.73
N SER A 180 -6.74 -29.55 -20.88
CA SER A 180 -5.61 -28.66 -21.09
C SER A 180 -6.03 -27.21 -20.89
N ILE A 181 -5.24 -26.47 -20.13
CA ILE A 181 -5.40 -25.04 -19.90
C ILE A 181 -4.18 -24.35 -20.49
N SER A 182 -4.40 -23.40 -21.40
CA SER A 182 -3.34 -22.62 -22.03
C SER A 182 -3.59 -21.13 -21.85
N TYR A 183 -2.51 -20.37 -21.70
CA TYR A 183 -2.53 -18.91 -21.66
C TYR A 183 -1.18 -18.36 -22.08
N TYR A 184 -1.14 -17.08 -22.41
CA TYR A 184 0.08 -16.33 -22.67
C TYR A 184 0.13 -15.12 -21.73
N LEU A 185 1.29 -14.87 -21.11
CA LEU A 185 1.50 -13.67 -20.31
C LEU A 185 2.31 -12.65 -21.10
N THR A 186 1.83 -11.40 -21.14
CA THR A 186 2.55 -10.30 -21.80
C THR A 186 3.81 -9.87 -21.05
N LYS A 187 3.91 -10.23 -19.77
CA LYS A 187 5.04 -9.92 -18.90
C LYS A 187 5.25 -11.09 -17.93
N GLN A 188 6.50 -11.35 -17.56
CA GLN A 188 6.78 -12.38 -16.56
C GLN A 188 6.10 -12.03 -15.23
N ALA A 189 5.42 -13.03 -14.65
CA ALA A 189 4.82 -12.94 -13.34
C ALA A 189 5.60 -13.83 -12.37
N GLN A 190 5.82 -13.35 -11.14
CA GLN A 190 6.45 -14.16 -10.09
C GLN A 190 5.57 -15.36 -9.68
N ARG A 191 4.25 -15.21 -9.84
CA ARG A 191 3.27 -16.25 -9.52
C ARG A 191 2.06 -16.10 -10.40
N VAL A 192 1.62 -17.21 -10.98
CA VAL A 192 0.31 -17.36 -11.60
C VAL A 192 -0.52 -18.30 -10.72
N GLN A 193 -1.81 -18.01 -10.58
CA GLN A 193 -2.75 -18.92 -9.94
C GLN A 193 -3.92 -19.15 -10.89
N VAL A 194 -4.13 -20.40 -11.26
CA VAL A 194 -5.33 -20.84 -11.94
C VAL A 194 -6.16 -21.61 -10.93
N TYR A 195 -7.46 -21.38 -10.89
CA TYR A 195 -8.38 -22.09 -10.01
C TYR A 195 -9.75 -22.23 -10.66
N LEU A 196 -10.48 -23.26 -10.26
CA LEU A 196 -11.89 -23.39 -10.61
C LEU A 196 -12.76 -22.62 -9.61
N LYS A 197 -13.85 -22.08 -10.12
CA LYS A 197 -14.97 -21.54 -9.35
C LYS A 197 -16.24 -22.27 -9.76
N ARG A 198 -17.15 -22.48 -8.80
CA ARG A 198 -18.47 -23.03 -9.11
C ARG A 198 -19.30 -21.96 -9.84
N ALA A 199 -19.95 -22.32 -10.94
CA ALA A 199 -20.70 -21.37 -11.77
C ALA A 199 -21.92 -20.76 -11.07
N GLN A 200 -22.51 -21.45 -10.10
CA GLN A 200 -23.57 -20.96 -9.23
C GLN A 200 -23.17 -21.18 -7.78
N VAL A 201 -22.94 -20.09 -7.07
CA VAL A 201 -22.80 -20.05 -5.63
C VAL A 201 -24.20 -19.71 -5.11
N GLY A 202 -24.81 -20.59 -4.31
CA GLY A 202 -26.05 -20.23 -3.60
C GLY A 202 -25.81 -18.98 -2.74
N LEU A 203 -26.84 -18.18 -2.46
CA LEU A 203 -26.69 -16.90 -1.73
C LEU A 203 -25.94 -17.02 -0.39
N ASP A 204 -25.93 -18.21 0.21
CA ASP A 204 -25.27 -18.53 1.48
C ASP A 204 -24.06 -19.49 1.33
N GLU A 205 -23.67 -19.87 0.11
CA GLU A 205 -22.49 -20.70 -0.11
C GLU A 205 -21.22 -19.83 -0.18
N PRO A 206 -20.08 -20.27 0.38
CA PRO A 206 -18.82 -19.57 0.22
C PRO A 206 -18.35 -19.62 -1.25
N ASP A 207 -17.75 -18.53 -1.75
CA ASP A 207 -17.05 -18.47 -3.04
C ASP A 207 -15.76 -19.30 -2.99
N LEU A 208 -15.91 -20.62 -3.07
CA LEU A 208 -14.80 -21.57 -3.00
C LEU A 208 -13.98 -21.52 -4.28
N LYS A 209 -12.68 -21.31 -4.12
CA LYS A 209 -11.67 -21.46 -5.16
C LYS A 209 -11.00 -22.82 -5.02
N TYR A 210 -10.93 -23.59 -6.11
CA TYR A 210 -10.22 -24.86 -6.17
C TYR A 210 -8.94 -24.67 -6.99
N PRO A 211 -7.77 -24.53 -6.35
CA PRO A 211 -6.51 -24.29 -7.06
C PRO A 211 -6.17 -25.43 -8.02
N ILE A 212 -5.77 -25.06 -9.23
CA ILE A 212 -5.21 -25.98 -10.21
C ILE A 212 -3.68 -25.83 -10.14
N PRO A 213 -2.94 -26.87 -9.76
CA PRO A 213 -1.49 -26.81 -9.75
C PRO A 213 -0.96 -26.64 -11.17
N GLU A 214 0.04 -25.79 -11.33
CA GLU A 214 0.77 -25.66 -12.59
C GLU A 214 1.66 -26.89 -12.77
N GLN A 215 1.37 -27.68 -13.82
CA GLN A 215 2.34 -28.61 -14.38
C GLN A 215 2.87 -27.99 -15.66
N GLU A 216 4.04 -27.36 -15.54
CA GLU A 216 4.69 -26.68 -16.65
C GLU A 216 5.01 -27.68 -17.77
N THR A 217 4.23 -27.64 -18.85
CA THR A 217 4.57 -28.32 -20.11
C THR A 217 4.99 -27.23 -21.09
N VAL A 218 6.29 -26.91 -21.09
CA VAL A 218 6.84 -25.99 -22.10
C VAL A 218 6.76 -26.69 -23.45
N HIS A 219 5.80 -26.29 -24.28
CA HIS A 219 5.82 -26.66 -25.70
C HIS A 219 6.78 -25.71 -26.41
N PRO A 220 7.97 -26.16 -26.86
CA PRO A 220 8.77 -25.34 -27.77
C PRO A 220 7.91 -25.08 -29.01
N LEU A 221 7.86 -23.82 -29.46
CA LEU A 221 7.36 -23.48 -30.79
C LEU A 221 8.17 -24.32 -31.79
N MET A 222 7.53 -25.35 -32.34
CA MET A 222 8.05 -26.04 -33.53
C MET A 222 8.09 -24.99 -34.63
N ALA A 223 9.30 -24.53 -34.99
CA ALA A 223 9.51 -23.75 -36.19
C ALA A 223 9.05 -24.61 -37.37
N ILE A 224 7.94 -24.21 -38.01
CA ILE A 224 7.54 -24.78 -39.29
C ILE A 224 8.59 -24.29 -40.29
N THR A 225 9.47 -25.19 -40.71
CA THR A 225 10.37 -25.00 -41.87
C THR A 225 9.67 -25.53 -43.11
#